data_AF-A0A3Q3GVG4-F1
#
_entry.id   AF-A0A3Q3GVG4-F1
#
_cell.length_a   1.000
_cell.length_b   1.000
_cell.length_c   1.000
_cell.angle_alpha   90.00
_cell.angle_beta   90.00
_cell.angle_gamma   90.00
#
_symmetry.space_group_name_H-M   'P 1'
#
loop_
_entity.id
_entity.type
_entity.pdbx_description
1 polymer ?
#
loop_
_entity_poly.entity_id
_entity_poly.type
_entity_poly.pdbx_seq_one_letter_code
_entity_poly.pdbx_strand_id
1 'polypeptide(L)'
;MEFNNLVTLWIFCLCLVGESWTDKPSSPTQDNPVSSADFCLIDEPLCRDENALLSFEAIRNIHKQMDDDANGNVDVSETDGFLREDLNYHDPKAKHNSFHGDDQFISVEDLWNAWKGSEVYNWTVDEVVEWLITYVELPQYVEAFRKMNFNGSAMSRLAIKNATLTLSILKILDRSHVQKLQLKALDTVLFGAPLINRHNHLKDFMLVVSIVIGMGGCWFAYIQNRYSKDHMKKMMGDLEGLQRAEQSLHDLQQKLQIAQEEHRTVEVEKVNLEQKLRDEINAAKQEAQRLRELREGTENELSRQKYAEEELDQVRMALKKAEKELESRSSWSPPESLQKWLQLTHEVEVQYYNIKKQNAERQLLVAKEGAEKIKKKRNTLFGTFHVAHSSSLDDVDHKILAAKQALGEVTAALRERLHRWQQIEILTGFTIVNNPGLPSLASSLNLDASFMGGRATPQHFIMSDDMDDLDEDIMPGTLQCKSSSESIGSYVGNSKRTPKHSKTLLGKTKNQPT
;
A
#
# COMPACT_ATOMS: atom_id res chain seq x y z
N MET A 1 42.48 -9.57 27.19
CA MET A 1 43.44 -10.69 27.11
C MET A 1 42.93 -11.89 27.92
N GLU A 2 41.65 -12.24 27.78
CA GLU A 2 41.03 -13.30 28.62
C GLU A 2 40.52 -14.48 27.78
N PHE A 3 40.36 -14.31 26.46
CA PHE A 3 39.83 -15.36 25.59
C PHE A 3 40.90 -16.36 25.12
N ASN A 4 42.13 -15.88 24.87
CA ASN A 4 43.24 -16.75 24.44
C ASN A 4 43.80 -17.63 25.58
N ASN A 5 43.62 -17.23 26.84
CA ASN A 5 44.07 -18.01 27.99
C ASN A 5 43.11 -19.17 28.32
N LEU A 6 41.84 -19.08 27.95
CA LEU A 6 40.86 -20.15 28.15
C LEU A 6 41.04 -21.29 27.12
N VAL A 7 41.42 -20.94 25.89
CA VAL A 7 41.61 -21.89 24.79
C VAL A 7 42.88 -22.72 24.99
N THR A 8 43.95 -22.14 25.53
CA THR A 8 45.19 -22.87 25.83
C THR A 8 45.05 -23.82 27.03
N LEU A 9 44.21 -23.48 28.01
CA LEU A 9 43.88 -24.35 29.16
C LEU A 9 43.03 -25.57 28.74
N TRP A 10 42.16 -25.41 27.75
CA TRP A 10 41.35 -26.51 27.20
C TRP A 10 42.18 -27.50 26.37
N ILE A 11 43.15 -27.00 25.58
CA ILE A 11 44.03 -27.86 24.78
C ILE A 11 45.02 -28.63 25.68
N PHE A 12 45.46 -28.05 26.80
CA PHE A 12 46.38 -28.70 27.72
C PHE A 12 45.71 -29.80 28.57
N CYS A 13 44.40 -29.69 28.86
CA CYS A 13 43.65 -30.73 29.58
C CYS A 13 43.34 -31.97 28.72
N LEU A 14 43.19 -31.81 27.40
CA LEU A 14 42.93 -32.93 26.49
C LEU A 14 44.18 -33.79 26.21
N CYS A 15 45.39 -33.27 26.43
CA CYS A 15 46.63 -33.99 26.22
C CYS A 15 47.13 -34.80 27.44
N LEU A 16 46.50 -34.67 28.61
CA LEU A 16 46.95 -35.32 29.86
C LEU A 16 46.07 -36.49 30.33
N VAL A 17 45.00 -36.82 29.61
CA VAL A 17 44.13 -37.99 29.92
C VAL A 17 44.47 -39.20 29.04
N GLY A 18 45.41 -39.05 28.10
CA GLY A 18 45.88 -40.14 27.24
C GLY A 18 47.06 -40.92 27.83
N GLU A 19 46.92 -41.53 29.00
CA GLU A 19 47.87 -42.56 29.44
C GLU A 19 47.27 -43.47 30.53
N SER A 20 47.56 -44.77 30.40
CA SER A 20 46.92 -45.92 31.07
C SER A 20 45.61 -46.27 30.36
N TRP A 21 45.45 -47.44 29.73
CA TRP A 21 45.59 -48.75 30.36
C TRP A 21 46.44 -49.72 29.53
N THR A 22 47.36 -50.38 30.23
CA THR A 22 47.94 -51.66 29.82
C THR A 22 46.96 -52.78 30.14
N ASP A 23 46.67 -53.68 29.20
CA ASP A 23 46.20 -55.02 29.57
C ASP A 23 46.75 -56.13 28.67
N LYS A 24 46.97 -57.27 29.34
CA LYS A 24 47.75 -58.45 28.95
C LYS A 24 47.16 -59.26 27.79
N PRO A 25 47.98 -60.08 27.10
CA PRO A 25 47.50 -61.02 26.10
C PRO A 25 46.96 -62.29 26.79
N SER A 26 45.74 -62.72 26.44
CA SER A 26 45.27 -64.08 26.67
C SER A 26 45.12 -64.82 25.33
N SER A 27 45.75 -65.98 25.28
CA SER A 27 45.84 -66.93 24.16
C SER A 27 44.52 -67.67 23.92
N PRO A 28 44.39 -68.42 22.80
CA PRO A 28 43.12 -68.97 22.35
C PRO A 28 42.78 -70.28 23.05
N THR A 29 41.53 -70.47 23.44
CA THR A 29 41.02 -71.77 23.89
C THR A 29 39.86 -72.16 22.97
N GLN A 30 40.09 -73.21 22.19
CA GLN A 30 39.03 -74.02 21.57
C GLN A 30 38.20 -74.68 22.67
N ASP A 31 36.88 -74.70 22.52
CA ASP A 31 35.99 -75.88 22.72
C ASP A 31 34.52 -75.44 22.67
N ASN A 32 33.77 -75.82 21.63
CA ASN A 32 32.33 -75.54 21.50
C ASN A 32 31.56 -76.77 20.97
N PRO A 33 30.94 -77.57 21.86
CA PRO A 33 29.81 -78.43 21.54
C PRO A 33 28.47 -77.94 22.15
N VAL A 34 28.49 -76.91 23.02
CA VAL A 34 27.30 -76.42 23.73
C VAL A 34 26.51 -75.39 22.91
N SER A 35 27.21 -74.55 22.13
CA SER A 35 26.57 -73.45 21.38
C SER A 35 25.71 -73.90 20.19
N SER A 36 26.00 -75.06 19.59
CA SER A 36 25.21 -75.60 18.46
C SER A 36 23.90 -76.24 18.91
N ALA A 37 23.85 -76.82 20.10
CA ALA A 37 22.64 -77.45 20.64
C ALA A 37 21.58 -76.40 21.02
N ASP A 38 22.00 -75.27 21.61
CA ASP A 38 21.12 -74.15 21.98
C ASP A 38 20.51 -73.47 20.75
N PHE A 39 21.29 -73.25 19.69
CA PHE A 39 20.78 -72.66 18.45
C PHE A 39 19.79 -73.59 17.72
N CYS A 40 20.00 -74.90 17.78
CA CYS A 40 19.09 -75.90 17.21
C CYS A 40 17.71 -75.92 17.87
N LEU A 41 17.60 -75.47 19.13
CA LEU A 41 16.31 -75.35 19.84
C LEU A 41 15.55 -74.08 19.42
N ILE A 42 16.29 -73.01 19.11
CA ILE A 42 15.77 -71.69 18.74
C ILE A 42 15.35 -71.64 17.27
N ASP A 43 16.16 -72.22 16.37
CA ASP A 43 15.95 -72.17 14.92
C ASP A 43 16.37 -73.49 14.26
N GLU A 44 15.56 -74.53 14.48
CA GLU A 44 15.73 -75.89 13.95
C GLU A 44 16.06 -75.99 12.44
N PRO A 45 15.48 -75.18 11.52
CA PRO A 45 15.81 -75.26 10.10
C PRO A 45 17.17 -74.64 9.73
N LEU A 46 17.64 -73.64 10.47
CA LEU A 46 18.88 -72.91 10.16
C LEU A 46 20.10 -73.42 10.94
N CYS A 47 19.90 -74.26 11.96
CA CYS A 47 20.99 -74.82 12.75
C CYS A 47 22.00 -75.68 11.96
N ARG A 48 21.61 -76.16 10.76
CA ARG A 48 22.51 -76.90 9.86
C ARG A 48 23.35 -76.02 8.94
N ASP A 49 23.09 -74.70 8.90
CA ASP A 49 23.89 -73.75 8.13
C ASP A 49 24.99 -73.14 9.00
N GLU A 50 26.24 -73.36 8.62
CA GLU A 50 27.42 -72.81 9.30
C GLU A 50 27.42 -71.28 9.31
N ASN A 51 26.88 -70.62 8.27
CA ASN A 51 26.80 -69.16 8.24
C ASN A 51 25.75 -68.61 9.20
N ALA A 52 24.62 -69.30 9.32
CA ALA A 52 23.58 -68.94 10.28
C ALA A 52 24.07 -69.13 11.73
N LEU A 53 24.80 -70.22 12.01
CA LEU A 53 25.41 -70.47 13.31
C LEU A 53 26.39 -69.35 13.70
N LEU A 54 27.28 -68.94 12.78
CA LEU A 54 28.21 -67.83 13.00
C LEU A 54 27.50 -66.49 13.19
N SER A 55 26.36 -66.30 12.54
CA SER A 55 25.56 -65.08 12.65
C SER A 55 24.76 -65.05 13.94
N PHE A 56 24.35 -66.20 14.48
CA PHE A 56 23.72 -66.34 15.78
C PHE A 56 24.73 -66.17 16.92
N GLU A 57 25.91 -66.78 16.82
CA GLU A 57 27.01 -66.55 17.76
C GLU A 57 27.39 -65.07 17.81
N ALA A 58 27.29 -64.40 16.66
CA ALA A 58 27.44 -62.96 16.59
C ALA A 58 26.36 -62.21 17.40
N ILE A 59 25.07 -62.48 17.14
CA ILE A 59 23.97 -61.85 17.89
C ILE A 59 24.08 -62.13 19.40
N ARG A 60 24.45 -63.36 19.80
CA ARG A 60 24.70 -63.72 21.21
C ARG A 60 25.82 -62.89 21.84
N ASN A 61 26.87 -62.59 21.10
CA ASN A 61 27.97 -61.75 21.58
C ASN A 61 27.54 -60.28 21.70
N ILE A 62 26.70 -59.78 20.79
CA ILE A 62 26.10 -58.44 20.90
C ILE A 62 25.20 -58.37 22.14
N HIS A 63 24.32 -59.36 22.33
CA HIS A 63 23.47 -59.46 23.53
C HIS A 63 24.31 -59.46 24.81
N LYS A 64 25.38 -60.26 24.85
CA LYS A 64 26.33 -60.29 25.99
C LYS A 64 27.06 -58.97 26.24
N GLN A 65 27.25 -58.13 25.22
CA GLN A 65 27.83 -56.80 25.39
C GLN A 65 26.81 -55.77 25.92
N MET A 66 25.52 -56.09 25.85
CA MET A 66 24.43 -55.25 26.34
C MET A 66 23.93 -55.71 27.73
N ASP A 67 23.98 -57.01 28.01
CA ASP A 67 23.57 -57.64 29.28
C ASP A 67 24.71 -57.53 30.32
N ASP A 68 24.78 -56.37 30.99
CA ASP A 68 25.85 -56.01 31.93
C ASP A 68 25.82 -56.84 33.22
N ASP A 69 24.62 -57.21 33.69
CA ASP A 69 24.45 -58.02 34.90
C ASP A 69 24.47 -59.54 34.63
N ALA A 70 24.51 -59.95 33.36
CA ALA A 70 24.54 -61.31 32.86
C ALA A 70 23.35 -62.17 33.35
N ASN A 71 22.19 -61.55 33.56
CA ASN A 71 20.98 -62.23 34.00
C ASN A 71 20.26 -63.01 32.86
N GLY A 72 20.70 -62.81 31.61
CA GLY A 72 20.16 -63.45 30.41
C GLY A 72 19.12 -62.62 29.65
N ASN A 73 18.78 -61.42 30.13
CA ASN A 73 17.88 -60.48 29.48
C ASN A 73 18.46 -59.06 29.56
N VAL A 74 18.34 -58.31 28.47
CA VAL A 74 18.74 -56.90 28.44
C VAL A 74 17.55 -56.03 28.83
N ASP A 75 17.72 -55.19 29.84
CA ASP A 75 16.71 -54.23 30.27
C ASP A 75 16.86 -52.84 29.60
N VAL A 76 15.91 -51.96 29.91
CA VAL A 76 15.83 -50.59 29.38
C VAL A 76 17.06 -49.75 29.77
N SER A 77 17.54 -49.90 30.99
CA SER A 77 18.64 -49.12 31.55
C SER A 77 19.97 -49.56 30.95
N GLU A 78 20.18 -50.87 30.81
CA GLU A 78 21.33 -51.48 30.17
C GLU A 78 21.44 -51.06 28.69
N THR A 79 20.30 -51.05 27.99
CA THR A 79 20.25 -50.56 26.60
C THR A 79 20.57 -49.06 26.50
N ASP A 80 20.11 -48.23 27.44
CA ASP A 80 20.43 -46.79 27.45
C ASP A 80 21.93 -46.55 27.71
N GLY A 81 22.54 -47.31 28.63
CA GLY A 81 23.98 -47.31 28.89
C GLY A 81 24.78 -47.65 27.62
N PHE A 82 24.49 -48.80 27.02
CA PHE A 82 25.14 -49.26 25.78
C PHE A 82 25.00 -48.26 24.62
N LEU A 83 23.83 -47.65 24.45
CA LEU A 83 23.61 -46.69 23.37
C LEU A 83 24.44 -45.40 23.52
N ARG A 84 24.64 -44.94 24.76
CA ARG A 84 25.43 -43.74 25.05
C ARG A 84 26.92 -44.01 25.04
N GLU A 85 27.34 -45.12 25.63
CA GLU A 85 28.75 -45.42 25.89
C GLU A 85 29.43 -46.11 24.71
N ASP A 86 28.79 -47.13 24.13
CA ASP A 86 29.38 -47.93 23.05
C ASP A 86 28.99 -47.43 21.64
N LEU A 87 27.76 -46.95 21.46
CA LEU A 87 27.27 -46.42 20.17
C LEU A 87 27.33 -44.89 20.04
N ASN A 88 27.70 -44.18 21.12
CA ASN A 88 27.88 -42.72 21.18
C ASN A 88 26.66 -41.89 20.72
N TYR A 89 25.45 -42.36 21.02
CA TYR A 89 24.21 -41.63 20.75
C TYR A 89 23.95 -40.53 21.79
N HIS A 90 23.72 -39.30 21.33
CA HIS A 90 23.44 -38.15 22.21
C HIS A 90 21.97 -38.10 22.69
N ASP A 91 21.03 -38.68 21.93
CA ASP A 91 19.62 -38.81 22.33
C ASP A 91 19.06 -40.19 21.93
N PRO A 92 19.12 -41.20 22.83
CA PRO A 92 18.72 -42.57 22.53
C PRO A 92 17.21 -42.82 22.58
N LYS A 93 16.36 -41.83 22.93
CA LYS A 93 14.93 -42.05 23.22
C LYS A 93 14.14 -42.67 22.06
N ALA A 94 14.39 -42.22 20.82
CA ALA A 94 13.72 -42.76 19.65
C ALA A 94 14.17 -44.20 19.31
N LYS A 95 15.43 -44.51 19.62
CA LYS A 95 16.05 -45.83 19.39
C LYS A 95 15.64 -46.83 20.47
N HIS A 96 15.51 -46.36 21.71
CA HIS A 96 14.99 -47.11 22.84
C HIS A 96 13.59 -47.68 22.55
N ASN A 97 12.66 -46.83 22.12
CA ASN A 97 11.31 -47.24 21.75
C ASN A 97 11.28 -48.20 20.55
N SER A 98 12.25 -48.11 19.64
CA SER A 98 12.35 -49.00 18.49
C SER A 98 12.90 -50.38 18.84
N PHE A 99 13.69 -50.50 19.90
CA PHE A 99 14.34 -51.74 20.32
C PHE A 99 13.49 -52.54 21.30
N HIS A 100 12.93 -51.86 22.30
CA HIS A 100 12.07 -52.47 23.33
C HIS A 100 10.59 -52.51 22.94
N GLY A 101 10.09 -51.51 22.21
CA GLY A 101 8.66 -51.42 21.90
C GLY A 101 7.82 -51.35 23.18
N ASP A 102 7.02 -52.39 23.44
CA ASP A 102 6.23 -52.59 24.66
C ASP A 102 6.88 -53.59 25.65
N ASP A 103 7.95 -54.29 25.24
CA ASP A 103 8.66 -55.29 26.05
C ASP A 103 9.73 -54.60 26.92
N GLN A 104 9.88 -55.03 28.18
CA GLN A 104 10.84 -54.44 29.13
C GLN A 104 12.17 -55.20 29.22
N PHE A 105 12.21 -56.42 28.67
CA PHE A 105 13.33 -57.34 28.75
C PHE A 105 13.50 -58.05 27.42
N ILE A 106 14.70 -58.05 26.86
CA ILE A 106 15.02 -58.67 25.57
C ILE A 106 15.97 -59.84 25.80
N SER A 107 15.51 -61.06 25.50
CA SER A 107 16.37 -62.25 25.56
C SER A 107 17.22 -62.40 24.28
N VAL A 108 18.21 -63.30 24.32
CA VAL A 108 19.02 -63.65 23.13
C VAL A 108 18.13 -64.13 21.98
N GLU A 109 17.04 -64.83 22.31
CA GLU A 109 16.11 -65.42 21.36
C GLU A 109 15.24 -64.34 20.70
N ASP A 110 14.79 -63.35 21.47
CA ASP A 110 14.05 -62.19 20.97
C ASP A 110 14.91 -61.36 20.02
N LEU A 111 16.18 -61.12 20.39
CA LEU A 111 17.12 -60.37 19.55
C LEU A 111 17.41 -61.10 18.23
N TRP A 112 17.55 -62.43 18.25
CA TRP A 112 17.72 -63.23 17.04
C TRP A 112 16.49 -63.15 16.13
N ASN A 113 15.29 -63.29 16.68
CA ASN A 113 14.05 -63.22 15.92
C ASN A 113 13.79 -61.82 15.34
N ALA A 114 14.09 -60.76 16.11
CA ALA A 114 14.03 -59.38 15.64
C ALA A 114 15.01 -59.11 14.49
N TRP A 115 16.26 -59.61 14.61
CA TRP A 115 17.25 -59.52 13.55
C TRP A 115 16.80 -60.25 12.28
N LYS A 116 16.37 -61.51 12.41
CA LYS A 116 15.91 -62.35 11.28
C LYS A 116 14.66 -61.78 10.59
N GLY A 117 13.77 -61.14 11.34
CA GLY A 117 12.57 -60.47 10.83
C GLY A 117 12.83 -59.10 10.20
N SER A 118 14.03 -58.53 10.36
CA SER A 118 14.37 -57.22 9.82
C SER A 118 14.55 -57.26 8.29
N GLU A 119 14.26 -56.13 7.63
CA GLU A 119 14.51 -55.97 6.18
C GLU A 119 15.99 -56.17 5.83
N VAL A 120 16.88 -55.89 6.77
CA VAL A 120 18.34 -55.99 6.62
C VAL A 120 18.79 -57.43 6.45
N TYR A 121 18.15 -58.39 7.13
CA TYR A 121 18.51 -59.80 7.01
C TYR A 121 18.39 -60.31 5.57
N ASN A 122 17.41 -59.79 4.83
CA ASN A 122 17.12 -60.18 3.45
C ASN A 122 17.85 -59.33 2.39
N TRP A 123 18.80 -58.49 2.79
CA TRP A 123 19.56 -57.67 1.82
C TRP A 123 20.41 -58.51 0.87
N THR A 124 20.38 -58.09 -0.39
CA THR A 124 21.28 -58.55 -1.44
C THR A 124 22.67 -57.94 -1.29
N VAL A 125 23.65 -58.52 -1.98
CA VAL A 125 25.03 -57.99 -2.01
C VAL A 125 25.05 -56.54 -2.52
N ASP A 126 24.17 -56.18 -3.46
CA ASP A 126 24.08 -54.83 -4.01
C ASP A 126 23.55 -53.81 -2.99
N GLU A 127 22.55 -54.18 -2.19
CA GLU A 127 22.01 -53.32 -1.13
C GLU A 127 23.03 -53.12 0.00
N VAL A 128 23.77 -54.17 0.38
CA VAL A 128 24.88 -54.06 1.35
C VAL A 128 25.99 -53.13 0.81
N VAL A 129 26.26 -53.18 -0.49
CA VAL A 129 27.22 -52.28 -1.14
C VAL A 129 26.71 -50.83 -1.17
N GLU A 130 25.43 -50.62 -1.46
CA GLU A 130 24.82 -49.28 -1.39
C GLU A 130 24.87 -48.72 0.02
N TRP A 131 24.59 -49.54 1.04
CA TRP A 131 24.75 -49.20 2.45
C TRP A 131 26.20 -48.82 2.79
N LEU A 132 27.18 -49.58 2.30
CA LEU A 132 28.60 -49.31 2.51
C LEU A 132 29.03 -47.96 1.90
N ILE A 133 28.48 -47.60 0.73
CA ILE A 133 28.81 -46.35 0.04
C ILE A 133 28.09 -45.15 0.68
N THR A 134 26.79 -45.29 0.95
CA THR A 134 25.93 -44.15 1.29
C THR A 134 25.79 -43.92 2.79
N TYR A 135 25.82 -44.97 3.61
CA TYR A 135 25.62 -44.87 5.05
C TYR A 135 26.92 -45.01 5.85
N VAL A 136 27.81 -45.90 5.42
CA VAL A 136 29.14 -46.08 6.06
C VAL A 136 30.19 -45.14 5.44
N GLU A 137 29.97 -44.69 4.21
CA GLU A 137 30.85 -43.81 3.43
C GLU A 137 32.25 -44.44 3.21
N LEU A 138 32.29 -45.75 2.96
CA LEU A 138 33.53 -46.49 2.69
C LEU A 138 33.51 -47.20 1.32
N PRO A 139 33.45 -46.44 0.21
CA PRO A 139 33.36 -47.01 -1.14
C PRO A 139 34.60 -47.83 -1.55
N GLN A 140 35.73 -47.61 -0.89
CA GLN A 140 37.00 -48.28 -1.19
C GLN A 140 37.03 -49.79 -0.89
N TYR A 141 36.10 -50.30 -0.09
CA TYR A 141 36.02 -51.73 0.25
C TYR A 141 34.94 -52.49 -0.54
N VAL A 142 34.25 -51.83 -1.47
CA VAL A 142 33.15 -52.41 -2.25
C VAL A 142 33.57 -53.68 -2.99
N GLU A 143 34.75 -53.70 -3.60
CA GLU A 143 35.25 -54.86 -4.32
C GLU A 143 35.48 -56.07 -3.40
N ALA A 144 35.93 -55.84 -2.16
CA ALA A 144 36.10 -56.90 -1.16
C ALA A 144 34.76 -57.49 -0.72
N PHE A 145 33.76 -56.63 -0.51
CA PHE A 145 32.40 -57.04 -0.15
C PHE A 145 31.71 -57.85 -1.25
N ARG A 146 31.87 -57.42 -2.52
CA ARG A 146 31.37 -58.16 -3.68
C ARG A 146 32.08 -59.50 -3.87
N LYS A 147 33.40 -59.54 -3.71
CA LYS A 147 34.19 -60.77 -3.89
C LYS A 147 33.84 -61.87 -2.88
N MET A 148 33.47 -61.48 -1.66
CA MET A 148 33.12 -62.41 -0.60
C MET A 148 31.62 -62.69 -0.49
N ASN A 149 30.80 -62.15 -1.41
CA ASN A 149 29.34 -62.28 -1.41
C ASN A 149 28.72 -61.93 -0.05
N PHE A 150 29.12 -60.80 0.54
CA PHE A 150 28.49 -60.33 1.79
C PHE A 150 27.03 -59.92 1.53
N ASN A 151 26.11 -60.70 2.09
CA ASN A 151 24.68 -60.47 2.07
C ASN A 151 24.18 -59.97 3.44
N GLY A 152 22.90 -59.62 3.50
CA GLY A 152 22.22 -59.15 4.71
C GLY A 152 22.41 -60.05 5.93
N SER A 153 22.28 -61.36 5.76
CA SER A 153 22.47 -62.33 6.84
C SER A 153 23.87 -62.30 7.48
N ALA A 154 24.89 -61.81 6.77
CA ALA A 154 26.25 -61.70 7.27
C ALA A 154 26.53 -60.40 8.05
N MET A 155 25.60 -59.46 8.11
CA MET A 155 25.78 -58.15 8.74
C MET A 155 26.04 -58.24 10.26
N SER A 156 25.39 -59.19 10.96
CA SER A 156 25.66 -59.41 12.39
C SER A 156 27.11 -59.78 12.67
N ARG A 157 27.78 -60.46 11.72
CA ARG A 157 29.20 -60.80 11.81
C ARG A 157 30.13 -59.58 11.66
N LEU A 158 29.67 -58.52 10.99
CA LEU A 158 30.40 -57.26 10.85
C LEU A 158 30.24 -56.35 12.07
N ALA A 159 29.20 -56.54 12.87
CA ALA A 159 28.91 -55.75 14.06
C ALA A 159 29.82 -56.08 15.26
N ILE A 160 30.67 -57.10 15.17
CA ILE A 160 31.53 -57.57 16.28
C ILE A 160 33.00 -57.46 15.92
N LYS A 161 33.83 -57.27 16.95
CA LYS A 161 35.29 -57.24 16.86
C LYS A 161 35.85 -58.63 16.51
N ASN A 162 35.87 -58.97 15.21
CA ASN A 162 36.56 -60.14 14.70
C ASN A 162 37.77 -59.73 13.84
N ALA A 163 38.97 -59.82 14.43
CA ALA A 163 40.22 -59.43 13.78
C ALA A 163 40.52 -60.28 12.53
N THR A 164 40.09 -61.54 12.50
CA THR A 164 40.28 -62.44 11.35
C THR A 164 39.43 -61.97 10.16
N LEU A 165 38.17 -61.61 10.38
CA LEU A 165 37.25 -61.12 9.34
C LEU A 165 37.68 -59.75 8.78
N THR A 166 38.06 -58.84 9.66
CA THR A 166 38.34 -57.44 9.30
C THR A 166 39.75 -57.25 8.73
N LEU A 167 40.78 -57.88 9.32
CA LEU A 167 42.17 -57.72 8.90
C LEU A 167 42.60 -58.75 7.85
N SER A 168 42.27 -60.03 8.03
CA SER A 168 42.77 -61.10 7.14
C SER A 168 41.91 -61.28 5.90
N ILE A 169 40.59 -61.14 6.04
CA ILE A 169 39.61 -61.44 4.99
C ILE A 169 39.23 -60.16 4.21
N LEU A 170 38.84 -59.08 4.90
CA LEU A 170 38.45 -57.80 4.28
C LEU A 170 39.63 -56.85 4.01
N LYS A 171 40.82 -57.14 4.55
CA LYS A 171 42.05 -56.34 4.40
C LYS A 171 41.89 -54.86 4.78
N ILE A 172 41.05 -54.57 5.77
CA ILE A 172 40.86 -53.21 6.28
C ILE A 172 41.95 -52.94 7.31
N LEU A 173 43.08 -52.36 6.88
CA LEU A 173 44.23 -52.10 7.76
C LEU A 173 44.01 -50.92 8.72
N ASP A 174 43.09 -50.01 8.38
CA ASP A 174 42.81 -48.82 9.16
C ASP A 174 41.82 -49.12 10.30
N ARG A 175 42.24 -48.88 11.54
CA ARG A 175 41.43 -49.09 12.74
C ARG A 175 40.19 -48.20 12.77
N SER A 176 40.25 -46.99 12.19
CA SER A 176 39.13 -46.06 12.14
C SER A 176 38.00 -46.57 11.24
N HIS A 177 38.36 -47.16 10.09
CA HIS A 177 37.40 -47.76 9.16
C HIS A 177 36.77 -49.03 9.74
N VAL A 178 37.56 -49.85 10.45
CA VAL A 178 37.04 -51.03 11.15
C VAL A 178 36.02 -50.61 12.21
N GLN A 179 36.33 -49.61 13.04
CA GLN A 179 35.42 -49.09 14.06
C GLN A 179 34.16 -48.48 13.45
N LYS A 180 34.30 -47.64 12.40
CA LYS A 180 33.15 -47.03 11.72
C LYS A 180 32.24 -48.09 11.09
N LEU A 181 32.81 -49.08 10.42
CA LEU A 181 32.06 -50.20 9.84
C LEU A 181 31.34 -51.00 10.93
N GLN A 182 32.02 -51.30 12.03
CA GLN A 182 31.46 -52.06 13.13
C GLN A 182 30.29 -51.33 13.79
N LEU A 183 30.47 -50.05 14.16
CA LEU A 183 29.42 -49.25 14.81
C LEU A 183 28.20 -49.08 13.89
N LYS A 184 28.43 -48.87 12.59
CA LYS A 184 27.34 -48.75 11.61
C LYS A 184 26.65 -50.08 11.37
N ALA A 185 27.38 -51.19 11.32
CA ALA A 185 26.81 -52.52 11.19
C ALA A 185 25.97 -52.89 12.43
N LEU A 186 26.48 -52.60 13.62
CA LEU A 186 25.77 -52.79 14.89
C LEU A 186 24.48 -51.96 14.94
N ASP A 187 24.52 -50.69 14.57
CA ASP A 187 23.33 -49.84 14.46
C ASP A 187 22.31 -50.38 13.44
N THR A 188 22.79 -50.92 12.32
CA THR A 188 21.91 -51.49 11.27
C THR A 188 21.28 -52.82 11.72
N VAL A 189 22.00 -53.63 12.50
CA VAL A 189 21.52 -54.90 13.04
C VAL A 189 20.49 -54.68 14.16
N LEU A 190 20.72 -53.69 15.03
CA LEU A 190 19.82 -53.40 16.16
C LEU A 190 18.59 -52.57 15.76
N PHE A 191 18.69 -51.70 14.75
CA PHE A 191 17.63 -50.73 14.43
C PHE A 191 17.12 -50.79 12.98
N GLY A 192 17.65 -51.70 12.17
CA GLY A 192 17.20 -51.89 10.78
C GLY A 192 17.82 -50.94 9.76
N ALA A 193 17.23 -50.91 8.57
CA ALA A 193 17.73 -50.17 7.43
C ALA A 193 17.80 -48.65 7.71
N PRO A 194 18.91 -47.96 7.40
CA PRO A 194 18.99 -46.52 7.61
C PRO A 194 17.98 -45.81 6.72
N LEU A 195 17.24 -44.85 7.29
CA LEU A 195 16.36 -43.97 6.54
C LEU A 195 17.21 -43.09 5.63
N ILE A 196 17.43 -43.53 4.39
CA ILE A 196 18.06 -42.73 3.35
C ILE A 196 17.16 -41.50 3.14
N ASN A 197 17.59 -40.36 3.67
CA ASN A 197 16.92 -39.08 3.45
C ASN A 197 17.09 -38.71 1.98
N ARG A 198 16.17 -39.20 1.15
CA ARG A 198 16.05 -38.77 -0.24
C ARG A 198 15.61 -37.30 -0.21
N HIS A 199 16.52 -36.39 -0.54
CA HIS A 199 16.21 -34.96 -0.59
C HIS A 199 15.00 -34.71 -1.49
N ASN A 200 13.88 -34.30 -0.89
CA ASN A 200 12.64 -34.00 -1.59
C ASN A 200 12.74 -32.61 -2.24
N HIS A 201 13.40 -32.50 -3.39
CA HIS A 201 13.52 -31.26 -4.17
C HIS A 201 12.18 -30.53 -4.40
N LEU A 202 11.05 -31.27 -4.36
CA LEU A 202 9.70 -30.70 -4.41
C LEU A 202 9.39 -29.81 -3.20
N LYS A 203 9.81 -30.21 -2.00
CA LYS A 203 9.61 -29.43 -0.76
C LYS A 203 10.43 -28.16 -0.78
N ASP A 204 11.68 -28.26 -1.22
CA ASP A 204 12.60 -27.11 -1.31
C ASP A 204 12.15 -26.13 -2.40
N PHE A 205 11.65 -26.63 -3.54
CA PHE A 205 11.05 -25.80 -4.59
C PHE A 205 9.78 -25.07 -4.11
N MET A 206 8.88 -25.75 -3.41
CA MET A 206 7.68 -25.13 -2.83
C MET A 206 8.02 -24.07 -1.78
N LEU A 207 9.08 -24.29 -1.00
CA LEU A 207 9.57 -23.31 -0.02
C LEU A 207 10.10 -22.05 -0.73
N VAL A 208 10.89 -22.19 -1.79
CA VAL A 208 11.36 -21.04 -2.59
C VAL A 208 10.20 -20.28 -3.23
N VAL A 209 9.25 -20.98 -3.84
CA VAL A 209 8.06 -20.35 -4.45
C VAL A 209 7.24 -19.59 -3.40
N SER A 210 7.03 -20.15 -2.21
CA SER A 210 6.29 -19.46 -1.15
C SER A 210 6.99 -18.21 -0.63
N ILE A 211 8.32 -18.22 -0.53
CA ILE A 211 9.12 -17.03 -0.17
C ILE A 211 9.02 -15.96 -1.27
N VAL A 212 9.08 -16.34 -2.55
CA VAL A 212 8.95 -15.39 -3.67
C VAL A 212 7.55 -14.75 -3.69
N ILE A 213 6.50 -15.53 -3.45
CA ILE A 213 5.13 -15.00 -3.35
C ILE A 213 5.00 -14.06 -2.14
N GLY A 214 5.56 -14.43 -0.99
CA GLY A 214 5.57 -13.59 0.21
C GLY A 214 6.29 -12.26 -0.02
N MET A 215 7.47 -12.28 -0.63
CA MET A 215 8.21 -11.06 -0.98
C MET A 215 7.48 -10.24 -2.05
N GLY A 216 6.90 -10.88 -3.06
CA GLY A 216 6.10 -10.22 -4.10
C GLY A 216 4.85 -9.53 -3.52
N GLY A 217 4.15 -10.19 -2.61
CA GLY A 217 3.00 -9.63 -1.89
C GLY A 217 3.40 -8.45 -1.01
N CYS A 218 4.48 -8.59 -0.23
CA CYS A 218 5.02 -7.49 0.58
C CYS A 218 5.49 -6.30 -0.27
N TRP A 219 6.15 -6.55 -1.39
CA TRP A 219 6.58 -5.52 -2.34
C TRP A 219 5.40 -4.80 -3.00
N PHE A 220 4.38 -5.55 -3.44
CA PHE A 220 3.17 -4.99 -4.02
C PHE A 220 2.38 -4.15 -3.00
N ALA A 221 2.21 -4.65 -1.78
CA ALA A 221 1.60 -3.87 -0.70
C ALA A 221 2.42 -2.58 -0.39
N TYR A 222 3.75 -2.68 -0.41
CA TYR A 222 4.63 -1.53 -0.26
C TYR A 222 4.47 -0.50 -1.39
N ILE A 223 4.41 -0.95 -2.65
CA ILE A 223 4.24 -0.05 -3.81
C ILE A 223 2.86 0.63 -3.78
N GLN A 224 1.81 -0.11 -3.45
CA GLN A 224 0.45 0.41 -3.37
C GLN A 224 0.29 1.42 -2.22
N ASN A 225 0.90 1.14 -1.07
CA ASN A 225 0.96 2.07 0.07
C ASN A 225 1.74 3.35 -0.27
N ARG A 226 2.76 3.27 -1.15
CA ARG A 226 3.48 4.45 -1.63
C ARG A 226 2.64 5.26 -2.61
N TYR A 227 1.98 4.61 -3.56
CA TYR A 227 1.14 5.26 -4.56
C TYR A 227 -0.05 5.98 -3.92
N SER A 228 -0.72 5.36 -2.95
CA SER A 228 -1.84 6.01 -2.21
C SER A 228 -1.38 7.22 -1.39
N LYS A 229 -0.15 7.18 -0.83
CA LYS A 229 0.43 8.29 -0.08
C LYS A 229 0.70 9.50 -0.97
N ASP A 230 1.23 9.29 -2.16
CA ASP A 230 1.58 10.38 -3.08
C ASP A 230 0.32 11.08 -3.64
N HIS A 231 -0.69 10.31 -4.08
CA HIS A 231 -1.96 10.86 -4.56
C HIS A 231 -2.71 11.64 -3.47
N MET A 232 -2.74 11.10 -2.25
CA MET A 232 -3.35 11.83 -1.13
C MET A 232 -2.57 13.07 -0.71
N LYS A 233 -1.23 13.03 -0.77
CA LYS A 233 -0.41 14.21 -0.46
C LYS A 233 -0.71 15.34 -1.45
N LYS A 234 -0.88 14.99 -2.73
CA LYS A 234 -1.30 15.94 -3.77
C LYS A 234 -2.71 16.48 -3.50
N MET A 235 -3.69 15.60 -3.30
CA MET A 235 -5.08 15.97 -3.00
C MET A 235 -5.20 16.85 -1.75
N MET A 236 -4.45 16.55 -0.69
CA MET A 236 -4.47 17.34 0.55
C MET A 236 -3.79 18.70 0.36
N GLY A 237 -2.71 18.77 -0.42
CA GLY A 237 -2.12 20.03 -0.85
C GLY A 237 -3.07 20.86 -1.72
N ASP A 238 -3.86 20.21 -2.57
CA ASP A 238 -4.88 20.88 -3.37
C ASP A 238 -6.01 21.43 -2.50
N LEU A 239 -6.46 20.69 -1.50
CA LEU A 239 -7.45 21.15 -0.52
C LEU A 239 -6.95 22.34 0.32
N GLU A 240 -5.69 22.30 0.78
CA GLU A 240 -5.07 23.43 1.50
C GLU A 240 -4.95 24.68 0.63
N GLY A 241 -4.57 24.49 -0.64
CA GLY A 241 -4.53 25.58 -1.62
C GLY A 241 -5.92 26.18 -1.87
N LEU A 242 -6.95 25.35 -1.90
CA LEU A 242 -8.34 25.75 -2.07
C LEU A 242 -8.86 26.54 -0.85
N GLN A 243 -8.53 26.10 0.37
CA GLN A 243 -8.85 26.82 1.60
C GLN A 243 -8.15 28.19 1.67
N ARG A 244 -6.90 28.28 1.20
CA ARG A 244 -6.20 29.57 1.08
C ARG A 244 -6.89 30.50 0.05
N ALA A 245 -7.36 29.97 -1.07
CA ALA A 245 -8.07 30.75 -2.09
C ALA A 245 -9.40 31.30 -1.54
N GLU A 246 -10.19 30.48 -0.85
CA GLU A 246 -11.41 30.89 -0.14
C GLU A 246 -11.12 32.03 0.86
N GLN A 247 -10.08 31.89 1.69
CA GLN A 247 -9.72 32.92 2.66
C GLN A 247 -9.28 34.23 1.98
N SER A 248 -8.59 34.15 0.84
CA SER A 248 -8.23 35.33 0.04
C SER A 248 -9.44 36.02 -0.58
N LEU A 249 -10.46 35.26 -1.01
CA LEU A 249 -11.72 35.80 -1.52
C LEU A 249 -12.46 36.55 -0.40
N HIS A 250 -12.51 35.98 0.81
CA HIS A 250 -13.09 36.65 1.97
C HIS A 250 -12.35 37.95 2.33
N ASP A 251 -11.01 37.93 2.35
CA ASP A 251 -10.20 39.13 2.63
C ASP A 251 -10.42 40.23 1.58
N LEU A 252 -10.49 39.86 0.28
CA LEU A 252 -10.84 40.80 -0.78
C LEU A 252 -12.22 41.42 -0.54
N GLN A 253 -13.23 40.61 -0.22
CA GLN A 253 -14.57 41.11 0.07
C GLN A 253 -14.59 42.07 1.27
N GLN A 254 -13.87 41.74 2.34
CA GLN A 254 -13.78 42.57 3.53
C GLN A 254 -13.09 43.91 3.23
N LYS A 255 -11.95 43.88 2.52
CA LYS A 255 -11.24 45.11 2.11
C LYS A 255 -12.09 46.03 1.25
N LEU A 256 -12.97 45.47 0.42
CA LEU A 256 -13.87 46.26 -0.41
C LEU A 256 -14.97 46.92 0.40
N GLN A 257 -15.54 46.21 1.39
CA GLN A 257 -16.51 46.83 2.30
C GLN A 257 -15.88 48.00 3.06
N ILE A 258 -14.64 47.84 3.53
CA ILE A 258 -13.88 48.89 4.22
C ILE A 258 -13.57 50.06 3.27
N ALA A 259 -13.03 49.79 2.08
CA ALA A 259 -12.70 50.84 1.11
C ALA A 259 -13.94 51.64 0.66
N GLN A 260 -15.09 50.98 0.59
CA GLN A 260 -16.36 51.64 0.25
C GLN A 260 -16.91 52.47 1.40
N GLU A 261 -16.67 52.07 2.64
CA GLU A 261 -17.01 52.85 3.84
C GLU A 261 -16.06 54.04 4.04
N GLU A 262 -14.78 53.92 3.69
CA GLU A 262 -13.83 55.05 3.71
C GLU A 262 -14.14 56.09 2.62
N HIS A 263 -14.61 55.68 1.44
CA HIS A 263 -15.10 56.65 0.44
C HIS A 263 -16.28 57.49 0.97
N ARG A 264 -17.11 56.93 1.85
CA ARG A 264 -18.25 57.62 2.48
C ARG A 264 -17.81 58.76 3.40
N THR A 265 -16.69 58.62 4.11
CA THR A 265 -16.20 59.69 5.00
C THR A 265 -15.57 60.82 4.19
N VAL A 266 -14.83 60.48 3.14
CA VAL A 266 -14.17 61.45 2.26
C VAL A 266 -15.17 62.27 1.44
N GLU A 267 -16.28 61.70 0.96
CA GLU A 267 -17.32 62.46 0.25
C GLU A 267 -18.01 63.49 1.16
N VAL A 268 -18.30 63.13 2.41
CA VAL A 268 -18.91 64.05 3.38
C VAL A 268 -17.94 65.19 3.74
N GLU A 269 -16.65 64.88 3.89
CA GLU A 269 -15.62 65.90 4.11
C GLU A 269 -15.42 66.80 2.89
N LYS A 270 -15.46 66.25 1.67
CA LYS A 270 -15.35 67.01 0.42
C LYS A 270 -16.51 67.99 0.23
N VAL A 271 -17.75 67.57 0.47
CA VAL A 271 -18.93 68.46 0.39
C VAL A 271 -18.83 69.60 1.40
N ASN A 272 -18.36 69.30 2.62
CA ASN A 272 -18.13 70.31 3.66
C ASN A 272 -17.02 71.31 3.27
N LEU A 273 -15.94 70.82 2.65
CA LEU A 273 -14.81 71.65 2.21
C LEU A 273 -15.16 72.52 0.99
N GLU A 274 -15.92 71.98 0.02
CA GLU A 274 -16.39 72.73 -1.15
C GLU A 274 -17.35 73.86 -0.75
N GLN A 275 -18.21 73.64 0.24
CA GLN A 275 -19.08 74.69 0.79
C GLN A 275 -18.24 75.82 1.39
N LYS A 276 -17.22 75.48 2.18
CA LYS A 276 -16.31 76.44 2.81
C LYS A 276 -15.51 77.28 1.79
N LEU A 277 -15.01 76.66 0.73
CA LEU A 277 -14.31 77.36 -0.35
C LEU A 277 -15.23 78.30 -1.15
N ARG A 278 -16.49 77.92 -1.39
CA ARG A 278 -17.47 78.80 -2.05
C ARG A 278 -17.78 80.03 -1.20
N ASP A 279 -17.87 79.87 0.12
CA ASP A 279 -18.10 80.98 1.04
C ASP A 279 -16.90 81.94 1.09
N GLU A 280 -15.67 81.42 1.10
CA GLU A 280 -14.44 82.23 1.03
C GLU A 280 -14.30 82.96 -0.30
N ILE A 281 -14.62 82.32 -1.43
CA ILE A 281 -14.61 82.96 -2.76
C ILE A 281 -15.66 84.07 -2.84
N ASN A 282 -16.85 83.86 -2.28
CA ASN A 282 -17.90 84.89 -2.27
C ASN A 282 -17.52 86.09 -1.37
N ALA A 283 -16.88 85.83 -0.22
CA ALA A 283 -16.34 86.87 0.64
C ALA A 283 -15.22 87.67 -0.07
N ALA A 284 -14.27 86.98 -0.70
CA ALA A 284 -13.20 87.62 -1.47
C ALA A 284 -13.74 88.37 -2.70
N LYS A 285 -14.81 87.89 -3.34
CA LYS A 285 -15.48 88.56 -4.46
C LYS A 285 -16.20 89.82 -4.01
N GLN A 286 -16.83 89.81 -2.84
CA GLN A 286 -17.41 91.02 -2.22
C GLN A 286 -16.32 92.02 -1.84
N GLU A 287 -15.18 91.55 -1.34
CA GLU A 287 -14.04 92.41 -0.97
C GLU A 287 -13.32 92.99 -2.20
N ALA A 288 -13.16 92.21 -3.27
CA ALA A 288 -12.65 92.67 -4.55
C ALA A 288 -13.60 93.65 -5.26
N GLN A 289 -14.92 93.47 -5.14
CA GLN A 289 -15.92 94.42 -5.63
C GLN A 289 -15.83 95.75 -4.87
N ARG A 290 -15.68 95.68 -3.53
CA ARG A 290 -15.46 96.85 -2.67
C ARG A 290 -14.15 97.58 -2.97
N LEU A 291 -13.07 96.85 -3.29
CA LEU A 291 -11.78 97.41 -3.71
C LEU A 291 -11.81 98.00 -5.13
N ARG A 292 -12.71 97.52 -6.01
CA ARG A 292 -12.96 98.11 -7.33
C ARG A 292 -13.69 99.45 -7.23
N GLU A 293 -14.68 99.56 -6.34
CA GLU A 293 -15.38 100.81 -6.05
C GLU A 293 -14.45 101.87 -5.44
N LEU A 294 -13.40 101.45 -4.70
CA LEU A 294 -12.38 102.33 -4.15
C LEU A 294 -11.26 102.73 -5.13
N ARG A 295 -11.24 102.18 -6.35
CA ARG A 295 -10.18 102.40 -7.34
C ARG A 295 -10.69 103.09 -8.61
N GLU A 296 -11.76 103.87 -8.46
CA GLU A 296 -12.20 104.83 -9.47
C GLU A 296 -11.46 106.15 -9.25
N GLY A 297 -10.29 106.27 -9.87
CA GLY A 297 -9.51 107.51 -9.91
C GLY A 297 -8.01 107.28 -9.88
N THR A 298 -7.35 107.31 -11.04
CA THR A 298 -6.42 108.40 -11.47
C THR A 298 -5.84 108.01 -12.84
N GLU A 299 -6.04 108.86 -13.85
CA GLU A 299 -5.54 108.68 -15.22
C GLU A 299 -4.06 109.12 -15.34
N ASN A 300 -3.22 108.30 -16.02
CA ASN A 300 -2.25 108.71 -17.06
C ASN A 300 -1.29 107.56 -17.47
N GLU A 301 -1.87 106.47 -17.99
CA GLU A 301 -1.20 105.50 -18.88
C GLU A 301 -2.10 105.16 -20.10
N LEU A 302 -3.01 106.08 -20.42
CA LEU A 302 -4.24 105.84 -21.17
C LEU A 302 -4.05 105.42 -22.62
N SER A 303 -2.87 105.66 -23.22
CA SER A 303 -2.60 105.37 -24.63
C SER A 303 -1.83 104.06 -24.85
N ARG A 304 -0.99 103.63 -23.90
CA ARG A 304 -0.37 102.29 -23.95
C ARG A 304 -1.32 101.22 -23.40
N GLN A 305 -2.15 101.59 -22.42
CA GLN A 305 -3.22 100.74 -21.92
C GLN A 305 -4.29 100.52 -22.97
N LYS A 306 -4.69 101.52 -23.78
CA LYS A 306 -5.73 101.33 -24.79
C LYS A 306 -5.40 100.31 -25.89
N TYR A 307 -4.13 100.27 -26.33
CA TYR A 307 -3.69 99.25 -27.30
C TYR A 307 -3.53 97.87 -26.63
N ALA A 308 -3.02 97.82 -25.41
CA ALA A 308 -2.97 96.59 -24.63
C ALA A 308 -4.38 96.10 -24.23
N GLU A 309 -5.35 96.99 -24.11
CA GLU A 309 -6.76 96.76 -23.79
C GLU A 309 -7.51 96.26 -25.02
N GLU A 310 -7.26 96.81 -26.21
CA GLU A 310 -7.76 96.25 -27.47
C GLU A 310 -7.19 94.86 -27.77
N GLU A 311 -5.89 94.64 -27.57
CA GLU A 311 -5.27 93.31 -27.70
C GLU A 311 -5.79 92.35 -26.62
N LEU A 312 -5.96 92.82 -25.37
CA LEU A 312 -6.62 92.04 -24.32
C LEU A 312 -8.07 91.72 -24.67
N ASP A 313 -8.79 92.62 -25.32
CA ASP A 313 -10.18 92.41 -25.70
C ASP A 313 -10.29 91.44 -26.87
N GLN A 314 -9.36 91.46 -27.82
CA GLN A 314 -9.25 90.41 -28.84
C GLN A 314 -8.91 89.06 -28.22
N VAL A 315 -7.93 88.98 -27.31
CA VAL A 315 -7.57 87.74 -26.61
C VAL A 315 -8.73 87.26 -25.75
N ARG A 316 -9.45 88.16 -25.06
CA ARG A 316 -10.66 87.82 -24.27
C ARG A 316 -11.79 87.32 -25.16
N MET A 317 -12.01 87.93 -26.33
CA MET A 317 -13.01 87.44 -27.28
C MET A 317 -12.62 86.08 -27.86
N ALA A 318 -11.35 85.87 -28.19
CA ALA A 318 -10.84 84.59 -28.65
C ALA A 318 -10.93 83.52 -27.55
N LEU A 319 -10.59 83.86 -26.31
CA LEU A 319 -10.68 82.97 -25.15
C LEU A 319 -12.13 82.65 -24.82
N LYS A 320 -13.03 83.64 -24.85
CA LYS A 320 -14.48 83.44 -24.66
C LYS A 320 -15.11 82.59 -25.77
N LYS A 321 -14.61 82.71 -27.01
CA LYS A 321 -15.01 81.85 -28.13
C LYS A 321 -14.49 80.43 -27.96
N ALA A 322 -13.23 80.27 -27.53
CA ALA A 322 -12.62 78.96 -27.25
C ALA A 322 -13.28 78.28 -26.04
N GLU A 323 -13.60 79.03 -24.98
CA GLU A 323 -14.33 78.59 -23.79
C GLU A 323 -15.74 78.16 -24.17
N LYS A 324 -16.47 78.97 -24.95
CA LYS A 324 -17.80 78.61 -25.44
C LYS A 324 -17.78 77.38 -26.36
N GLU A 325 -16.75 77.21 -27.18
CA GLU A 325 -16.59 76.01 -28.00
C GLU A 325 -16.24 74.79 -27.13
N LEU A 326 -15.39 74.95 -26.10
CA LEU A 326 -15.05 73.91 -25.14
C LEU A 326 -16.27 73.49 -24.31
N GLU A 327 -17.05 74.45 -23.80
CA GLU A 327 -18.32 74.26 -23.09
C GLU A 327 -19.35 73.55 -23.99
N SER A 328 -19.43 73.93 -25.26
CA SER A 328 -20.31 73.23 -26.22
C SER A 328 -19.93 71.76 -26.39
N ARG A 329 -18.62 71.45 -26.31
CA ARG A 329 -18.08 70.08 -26.37
C ARG A 329 -18.16 69.34 -25.02
N SER A 330 -18.15 70.05 -23.89
CA SER A 330 -18.18 69.48 -22.54
C SER A 330 -19.58 69.39 -21.91
N SER A 331 -20.62 69.88 -22.59
CA SER A 331 -22.00 69.95 -22.09
C SER A 331 -22.74 68.61 -21.93
N TRP A 332 -22.08 67.47 -22.11
CA TRP A 332 -22.71 66.19 -21.84
C TRP A 332 -22.76 65.93 -20.32
N SER A 333 -23.89 66.27 -19.70
CA SER A 333 -24.25 65.78 -18.37
C SER A 333 -25.12 64.53 -18.55
N PRO A 334 -24.77 63.38 -17.95
CA PRO A 334 -25.55 62.17 -18.12
C PRO A 334 -26.95 62.32 -17.48
N PRO A 335 -28.03 61.85 -18.14
CA PRO A 335 -29.39 61.99 -17.63
C PRO A 335 -29.63 61.26 -16.30
N GLU A 336 -30.45 61.80 -15.40
CA GLU A 336 -30.83 61.13 -14.14
C GLU A 336 -31.51 59.76 -14.36
N SER A 337 -32.22 59.58 -15.48
CA SER A 337 -32.80 58.30 -15.85
C SER A 337 -31.71 57.23 -16.06
N LEU A 338 -30.56 57.60 -16.64
CA LEU A 338 -29.43 56.70 -16.83
C LEU A 338 -28.85 56.25 -15.49
N GLN A 339 -28.77 57.13 -14.50
CA GLN A 339 -28.32 56.78 -13.15
C GLN A 339 -29.19 55.68 -12.55
N LYS A 340 -30.53 55.82 -12.58
CA LYS A 340 -31.46 54.82 -12.04
C LYS A 340 -31.33 53.46 -12.75
N TRP A 341 -31.17 53.45 -14.07
CA TRP A 341 -30.97 52.22 -14.84
C TRP A 341 -29.63 51.55 -14.56
N LEU A 342 -28.55 52.32 -14.40
CA LEU A 342 -27.23 51.79 -14.04
C LEU A 342 -27.23 51.23 -12.62
N GLN A 343 -27.89 51.91 -11.66
CA GLN A 343 -28.08 51.41 -10.30
C GLN A 343 -28.85 50.09 -10.28
N LEU A 344 -29.94 49.98 -11.05
CA LEU A 344 -30.69 48.74 -11.21
C LEU A 344 -29.81 47.64 -11.82
N THR A 345 -29.02 47.96 -12.85
CA THR A 345 -28.13 47.01 -13.53
C THR A 345 -27.07 46.48 -12.57
N HIS A 346 -26.44 47.37 -11.80
CA HIS A 346 -25.49 47.00 -10.75
C HIS A 346 -26.13 46.03 -9.76
N GLU A 347 -27.34 46.32 -9.28
CA GLU A 347 -28.00 45.50 -8.27
C GLU A 347 -28.43 44.12 -8.81
N VAL A 348 -28.94 44.05 -10.04
CA VAL A 348 -29.22 42.75 -10.70
C VAL A 348 -27.93 41.94 -10.87
N GLU A 349 -26.83 42.60 -11.26
CA GLU A 349 -25.52 41.95 -11.37
C GLU A 349 -24.99 41.47 -10.01
N VAL A 350 -25.19 42.23 -8.93
CA VAL A 350 -24.89 41.80 -7.55
C VAL A 350 -25.64 40.51 -7.20
N GLN A 351 -26.92 40.42 -7.54
CA GLN A 351 -27.72 39.22 -7.28
C GLN A 351 -27.17 37.99 -8.04
N TYR A 352 -26.88 38.12 -9.33
CA TYR A 352 -26.28 37.03 -10.11
C TYR A 352 -24.91 36.61 -9.56
N TYR A 353 -24.07 37.57 -9.18
CA TYR A 353 -22.80 37.31 -8.52
C TYR A 353 -22.99 36.53 -7.22
N ASN A 354 -23.94 36.94 -6.37
CA ASN A 354 -24.22 36.29 -5.09
C ASN A 354 -24.68 34.84 -5.27
N ILE A 355 -25.54 34.57 -6.25
CA ILE A 355 -25.96 33.19 -6.58
C ILE A 355 -24.76 32.37 -7.06
N LYS A 356 -23.93 32.92 -7.96
CA LYS A 356 -22.73 32.23 -8.46
C LYS A 356 -21.74 31.94 -7.31
N LYS A 357 -21.55 32.91 -6.41
CA LYS A 357 -20.72 32.78 -5.20
C LYS A 357 -21.24 31.66 -4.30
N GLN A 358 -22.53 31.67 -3.96
CA GLN A 358 -23.12 30.65 -3.08
C GLN A 358 -22.99 29.24 -3.68
N ASN A 359 -23.12 29.12 -5.00
CA ASN A 359 -22.91 27.84 -5.69
C ASN A 359 -21.45 27.37 -5.60
N ALA A 360 -20.48 28.28 -5.76
CA ALA A 360 -19.07 27.95 -5.59
C ALA A 360 -18.73 27.54 -4.14
N GLU A 361 -19.30 28.23 -3.14
CA GLU A 361 -19.15 27.88 -1.72
C GLU A 361 -19.76 26.51 -1.40
N ARG A 362 -20.90 26.16 -2.01
CA ARG A 362 -21.51 24.83 -1.86
C ARG A 362 -20.61 23.74 -2.46
N GLN A 363 -20.07 23.95 -3.66
CA GLN A 363 -19.13 23.01 -4.29
C GLN A 363 -17.87 22.82 -3.44
N LEU A 364 -17.34 23.90 -2.87
CA LEU A 364 -16.23 23.86 -1.95
C LEU A 364 -16.53 22.98 -0.71
N LEU A 365 -17.70 23.16 -0.10
CA LEU A 365 -18.09 22.39 1.08
C LEU A 365 -18.14 20.89 0.76
N VAL A 366 -18.78 20.51 -0.35
CA VAL A 366 -18.86 19.12 -0.80
C VAL A 366 -17.46 18.52 -1.04
N ALA A 367 -16.56 19.28 -1.67
CA ALA A 367 -15.16 18.86 -1.85
C ALA A 367 -14.41 18.67 -0.52
N LYS A 368 -14.59 19.58 0.44
CA LYS A 368 -14.00 19.46 1.79
C LYS A 368 -14.50 18.21 2.51
N GLU A 369 -15.81 17.98 2.52
CA GLU A 369 -16.41 16.80 3.15
C GLU A 369 -15.94 15.49 2.50
N GLY A 370 -15.84 15.46 1.16
CA GLY A 370 -15.31 14.32 0.42
C GLY A 370 -13.86 14.01 0.80
N ALA A 371 -13.02 15.03 0.86
CA ALA A 371 -11.62 14.88 1.26
C ALA A 371 -11.47 14.40 2.71
N GLU A 372 -12.29 14.92 3.63
CA GLU A 372 -12.31 14.44 5.03
C GLU A 372 -12.76 12.99 5.16
N LYS A 373 -13.77 12.57 4.38
CA LYS A 373 -14.21 11.16 4.34
C LYS A 373 -13.07 10.24 3.91
N ILE A 374 -12.31 10.60 2.87
CA ILE A 374 -11.13 9.83 2.44
C ILE A 374 -10.07 9.79 3.55
N LYS A 375 -9.80 10.93 4.18
CA LYS A 375 -8.85 11.02 5.30
C LYS A 375 -9.24 10.11 6.48
N LYS A 376 -10.54 10.04 6.83
CA LYS A 376 -11.07 9.17 7.88
C LYS A 376 -10.99 7.69 7.49
N LYS A 377 -11.41 7.34 6.26
CA LYS A 377 -11.37 5.96 5.74
C LYS A 377 -9.96 5.39 5.74
N ARG A 378 -8.92 6.19 5.52
CA ARG A 378 -7.52 5.75 5.57
C ARG A 378 -7.02 5.37 6.98
N ASN A 379 -7.53 6.00 8.03
CA ASN A 379 -7.07 5.75 9.40
C ASN A 379 -7.60 4.42 9.97
N THR A 380 -8.47 3.71 9.26
CA THR A 380 -8.94 2.38 9.65
C THR A 380 -7.98 1.30 9.15
N LEU A 381 -7.89 0.20 9.89
CA LEU A 381 -6.86 -0.86 9.73
C LEU A 381 -6.83 -1.53 8.34
N PHE A 382 -7.92 -1.48 7.56
CA PHE A 382 -7.99 -1.97 6.17
C PHE A 382 -8.27 -0.86 5.14
N GLY A 383 -8.28 0.40 5.59
CA GLY A 383 -8.68 1.56 4.80
C GLY A 383 -7.79 1.87 3.60
N THR A 384 -6.49 1.59 3.71
CA THR A 384 -5.51 1.92 2.65
C THR A 384 -5.71 1.06 1.40
N PHE A 385 -6.23 -0.17 1.53
CA PHE A 385 -6.48 -1.06 0.41
C PHE A 385 -7.76 -0.68 -0.36
N HIS A 386 -8.85 -0.37 0.37
CA HIS A 386 -10.11 0.05 -0.24
C HIS A 386 -10.02 1.43 -0.91
N VAL A 387 -9.30 2.37 -0.31
CA VAL A 387 -9.19 3.75 -0.83
C VAL A 387 -8.38 3.82 -2.13
N ALA A 388 -7.40 2.94 -2.32
CA ALA A 388 -6.55 2.93 -3.52
C ALA A 388 -7.22 2.30 -4.76
N HIS A 389 -8.28 1.51 -4.58
CA HIS A 389 -9.04 0.88 -5.66
C HIS A 389 -10.46 1.43 -5.83
N SER A 390 -10.93 2.26 -4.88
CA SER A 390 -12.22 2.93 -5.00
C SER A 390 -12.13 4.10 -5.98
N SER A 391 -13.05 4.15 -6.95
CA SER A 391 -13.29 5.32 -7.82
C SER A 391 -13.61 6.61 -7.05
N SER A 392 -13.86 6.53 -5.74
CA SER A 392 -14.18 7.68 -4.90
C SER A 392 -13.00 8.64 -4.70
N LEU A 393 -11.74 8.21 -4.87
CA LEU A 393 -10.60 9.13 -4.75
C LEU A 393 -10.55 10.10 -5.94
N ASP A 394 -10.63 9.56 -7.15
CA ASP A 394 -10.61 10.36 -8.38
C ASP A 394 -11.83 11.28 -8.47
N ASP A 395 -13.02 10.82 -8.04
CA ASP A 395 -14.23 11.66 -7.96
C ASP A 395 -14.04 12.86 -7.00
N VAL A 396 -13.43 12.63 -5.83
CA VAL A 396 -13.15 13.72 -4.89
C VAL A 396 -12.09 14.68 -5.45
N ASP A 397 -11.06 14.19 -6.14
CA ASP A 397 -10.06 15.04 -6.80
C ASP A 397 -10.70 15.94 -7.87
N HIS A 398 -11.57 15.38 -8.70
CA HIS A 398 -12.35 16.14 -9.68
C HIS A 398 -13.24 17.21 -9.03
N LYS A 399 -13.90 16.88 -7.91
CA LYS A 399 -14.70 17.85 -7.14
C LYS A 399 -13.85 18.98 -6.57
N ILE A 400 -12.64 18.70 -6.08
CA ILE A 400 -11.70 19.72 -5.59
C ILE A 400 -11.27 20.65 -6.73
N LEU A 401 -10.93 20.10 -7.90
CA LEU A 401 -10.54 20.89 -9.08
C LEU A 401 -11.69 21.78 -9.57
N ALA A 402 -12.91 21.24 -9.62
CA ALA A 402 -14.10 22.01 -9.99
C ALA A 402 -14.35 23.16 -9.00
N ALA A 403 -14.26 22.90 -7.69
CA ALA A 403 -14.41 23.92 -6.66
C ALA A 403 -13.32 25.01 -6.75
N LYS A 404 -12.07 24.62 -7.02
CA LYS A 404 -10.95 25.56 -7.29
C LYS A 404 -11.27 26.49 -8.44
N GLN A 405 -11.71 25.93 -9.56
CA GLN A 405 -12.07 26.71 -10.73
C GLN A 405 -13.23 27.66 -10.43
N ALA A 406 -14.31 27.17 -9.81
CA ALA A 406 -15.49 27.96 -9.48
C ALA A 406 -15.15 29.15 -8.57
N LEU A 407 -14.32 28.95 -7.53
CA LEU A 407 -13.84 30.04 -6.67
C LEU A 407 -12.95 31.02 -7.41
N GLY A 408 -12.07 30.52 -8.30
CA GLY A 408 -11.24 31.36 -9.17
C GLY A 408 -12.09 32.28 -10.05
N GLU A 409 -13.13 31.74 -10.68
CA GLU A 409 -14.07 32.50 -11.50
C GLU A 409 -14.85 33.54 -10.70
N VAL A 410 -15.34 33.19 -9.51
CA VAL A 410 -16.03 34.14 -8.61
C VAL A 410 -15.09 35.27 -8.19
N THR A 411 -13.84 34.95 -7.87
CA THR A 411 -12.84 35.96 -7.49
C THR A 411 -12.51 36.89 -8.66
N ALA A 412 -12.34 36.35 -9.86
CA ALA A 412 -12.10 37.14 -11.07
C ALA A 412 -13.29 38.05 -11.40
N ALA A 413 -14.51 37.50 -11.36
CA ALA A 413 -15.74 38.24 -11.58
C ALA A 413 -15.93 39.36 -10.55
N LEU A 414 -15.58 39.12 -9.28
CA LEU A 414 -15.63 40.16 -8.25
C LEU A 414 -14.70 41.33 -8.60
N ARG A 415 -13.42 41.04 -8.90
CA ARG A 415 -12.42 42.08 -9.24
C ARG A 415 -12.82 42.88 -10.47
N GLU A 416 -13.24 42.20 -11.53
CA GLU A 416 -13.70 42.83 -12.77
C GLU A 416 -14.88 43.77 -12.49
N ARG A 417 -15.90 43.27 -11.79
CA ARG A 417 -17.12 44.02 -11.49
C ARG A 417 -16.80 45.31 -10.74
N LEU A 418 -15.96 45.23 -9.71
CA LEU A 418 -15.58 46.41 -8.92
C LEU A 418 -14.83 47.43 -9.75
N HIS A 419 -13.85 46.97 -10.53
CA HIS A 419 -13.08 47.86 -11.40
C HIS A 419 -13.99 48.53 -12.42
N ARG A 420 -14.86 47.77 -13.10
CA ARG A 420 -15.80 48.32 -14.09
C ARG A 420 -16.75 49.33 -13.47
N TRP A 421 -17.40 49.02 -12.36
CA TRP A 421 -18.34 49.95 -11.74
C TRP A 421 -17.66 51.21 -11.22
N GLN A 422 -16.45 51.09 -10.66
CA GLN A 422 -15.64 52.25 -10.30
C GLN A 422 -15.33 53.14 -11.51
N GLN A 423 -14.94 52.55 -12.65
CA GLN A 423 -14.69 53.31 -13.88
C GLN A 423 -15.97 53.97 -14.42
N ILE A 424 -17.11 53.28 -14.36
CA ILE A 424 -18.39 53.85 -14.80
C ILE A 424 -18.75 55.07 -13.94
N GLU A 425 -18.63 54.98 -12.60
CA GLU A 425 -18.90 56.12 -11.71
C GLU A 425 -17.97 57.32 -11.98
N ILE A 426 -16.68 57.08 -12.25
CA ILE A 426 -15.72 58.15 -12.63
C ILE A 426 -16.15 58.83 -13.94
N LEU A 427 -16.62 58.06 -14.92
CA LEU A 427 -17.02 58.58 -16.22
C LEU A 427 -18.39 59.29 -16.19
N THR A 428 -19.30 58.85 -15.33
CA THR A 428 -20.65 59.44 -15.24
C THR A 428 -20.77 60.54 -14.18
N GLY A 429 -19.88 60.58 -13.19
CA GLY A 429 -19.88 61.61 -12.14
C GLY A 429 -21.02 61.50 -11.12
N PHE A 430 -21.74 60.37 -11.09
CA PHE A 430 -22.78 60.07 -10.09
C PHE A 430 -22.59 58.70 -9.46
N THR A 431 -23.13 58.51 -8.25
CA THR A 431 -23.03 57.26 -7.49
C THR A 431 -23.98 56.19 -8.02
N ILE A 432 -23.45 54.98 -8.19
CA ILE A 432 -24.14 53.79 -8.73
C ILE A 432 -24.07 52.63 -7.73
N VAL A 433 -22.88 52.35 -7.20
CA VAL A 433 -22.63 51.21 -6.31
C VAL A 433 -23.34 51.44 -4.97
N ASN A 434 -23.30 52.67 -4.45
CA ASN A 434 -24.07 53.08 -3.28
C ASN A 434 -25.45 53.58 -3.72
N ASN A 435 -26.46 52.74 -3.59
CA ASN A 435 -27.81 52.99 -4.09
C ASN A 435 -28.87 52.52 -3.06
N PRO A 436 -30.14 52.96 -3.19
CA PRO A 436 -31.20 52.65 -2.21
C PRO A 436 -31.69 51.19 -2.24
N GLY A 437 -31.07 50.33 -3.06
CA GLY A 437 -31.38 48.91 -3.19
C GLY A 437 -32.45 48.58 -4.22
N LEU A 438 -32.48 47.30 -4.60
CA LEU A 438 -33.33 46.75 -5.66
C LEU A 438 -34.83 47.16 -5.55
N PRO A 439 -35.49 47.08 -4.37
CA PRO A 439 -36.92 47.35 -4.27
C PRO A 439 -37.28 48.82 -4.52
N SER A 440 -36.42 49.74 -4.05
CA SER A 440 -36.61 51.19 -4.23
C SER A 440 -36.41 51.58 -5.70
N LEU A 441 -35.41 51.01 -6.35
CA LEU A 441 -35.10 51.25 -7.76
C LEU A 441 -36.21 50.74 -8.69
N ALA A 442 -36.69 49.52 -8.45
CA ALA A 442 -37.80 48.93 -9.20
C ALA A 442 -39.07 49.79 -9.13
N SER A 443 -39.39 50.30 -7.93
CA SER A 443 -40.52 51.20 -7.71
C SER A 443 -40.32 52.54 -8.45
N SER A 444 -39.12 53.11 -8.42
CA SER A 444 -38.81 54.39 -9.08
C SER A 444 -38.84 54.33 -10.61
N LEU A 445 -38.62 53.15 -11.19
CA LEU A 445 -38.63 52.88 -12.63
C LEU A 445 -39.97 52.30 -13.11
N ASN A 446 -40.95 52.11 -12.22
CA ASN A 446 -42.24 51.47 -12.49
C ASN A 446 -42.09 50.08 -13.15
N LEU A 447 -41.11 49.29 -12.69
CA LEU A 447 -40.86 47.95 -13.19
C LEU A 447 -41.70 46.92 -12.43
N ASP A 448 -42.31 46.00 -13.17
CA ASP A 448 -43.08 44.90 -12.60
C ASP A 448 -42.14 43.84 -12.00
N ALA A 449 -42.50 43.29 -10.83
CA ALA A 449 -41.68 42.32 -10.09
C ALA A 449 -41.37 41.04 -10.90
N SER A 450 -42.21 40.75 -11.90
CA SER A 450 -42.04 39.61 -12.81
C SER A 450 -40.80 39.71 -13.72
N PHE A 451 -40.35 40.93 -14.05
CA PHE A 451 -39.16 41.16 -14.88
C PHE A 451 -37.86 40.95 -14.10
N MET A 452 -37.92 41.01 -12.77
CA MET A 452 -36.76 40.89 -11.88
C MET A 452 -36.34 39.45 -11.59
N GLY A 453 -36.96 38.49 -12.28
CA GLY A 453 -36.24 37.30 -12.75
C GLY A 453 -35.68 36.40 -11.66
N GLY A 454 -36.46 36.09 -10.62
CA GLY A 454 -36.32 34.87 -9.83
C GLY A 454 -36.78 33.62 -10.60
N ARG A 455 -36.45 33.48 -11.88
CA ARG A 455 -36.58 32.19 -12.57
C ARG A 455 -35.32 31.40 -12.28
N ALA A 456 -35.50 30.36 -11.46
CA ALA A 456 -34.62 29.20 -11.46
C ALA A 456 -34.21 28.91 -12.91
N THR A 457 -32.91 28.82 -13.14
CA THR A 457 -32.32 28.35 -14.39
C THR A 457 -33.10 27.15 -14.92
N PRO A 458 -33.37 27.04 -16.24
CA PRO A 458 -33.88 25.81 -16.81
C PRO A 458 -32.90 24.70 -16.44
N GLN A 459 -33.35 23.76 -15.60
CA GLN A 459 -32.62 22.53 -15.33
C GLN A 459 -32.45 21.80 -16.65
N HIS A 460 -31.25 21.87 -17.22
CA HIS A 460 -30.79 20.87 -18.18
C HIS A 460 -29.63 20.14 -17.51
N PHE A 461 -29.80 18.82 -17.35
CA PHE A 461 -28.99 17.86 -16.61
C PHE A 461 -29.25 17.76 -15.10
N ILE A 462 -30.40 17.19 -14.77
CA ILE A 462 -30.53 16.25 -13.66
C ILE A 462 -29.57 15.08 -13.98
N MET A 463 -28.39 15.06 -13.36
CA MET A 463 -27.66 13.81 -13.18
C MET A 463 -28.33 13.10 -12.02
N SER A 464 -28.80 11.89 -12.32
CA SER A 464 -29.46 10.94 -11.43
C SER A 464 -28.80 10.94 -10.04
N ASP A 465 -29.56 11.38 -9.05
CA ASP A 465 -29.32 11.08 -7.64
C ASP A 465 -30.42 10.07 -7.30
N ASP A 466 -30.10 8.79 -7.50
CA ASP A 466 -30.90 7.68 -6.99
C ASP A 466 -29.92 6.62 -6.45
N MET A 467 -29.82 6.62 -5.12
CA MET A 467 -30.01 5.44 -4.28
C MET A 467 -29.17 4.20 -4.62
N ASP A 468 -28.07 4.01 -3.89
CA ASP A 468 -27.56 2.69 -3.48
C ASP A 468 -26.75 2.86 -2.18
N ASP A 469 -27.45 3.10 -1.06
CA ASP A 469 -26.99 2.75 0.29
C ASP A 469 -27.94 1.65 0.79
N LEU A 470 -27.61 0.38 0.49
CA LEU A 470 -28.26 -0.78 1.09
C LEU A 470 -27.26 -1.93 1.27
N ASP A 471 -26.92 -2.17 2.52
CA ASP A 471 -26.64 -3.45 3.19
C ASP A 471 -25.76 -4.51 2.50
N GLU A 472 -24.51 -4.66 2.98
CA GLU A 472 -23.70 -5.89 2.86
C GLU A 472 -23.27 -6.35 4.26
N ASP A 473 -24.25 -6.85 5.02
CA ASP A 473 -24.06 -7.82 6.10
C ASP A 473 -25.07 -8.94 5.82
N ILE A 474 -24.62 -10.11 5.32
CA ILE A 474 -25.15 -11.46 5.63
C ILE A 474 -24.38 -12.55 4.83
N MET A 475 -23.97 -13.58 5.59
CA MET A 475 -23.34 -14.86 5.19
C MET A 475 -24.00 -15.62 4.03
N PRO A 476 -23.26 -16.51 3.32
CA PRO A 476 -23.83 -17.33 2.26
C PRO A 476 -24.51 -18.58 2.82
N GLY A 477 -25.81 -18.73 2.54
CA GLY A 477 -26.62 -19.91 2.85
C GLY A 477 -27.52 -20.31 1.68
N THR A 478 -27.07 -21.31 0.92
CA THR A 478 -27.81 -22.36 0.21
C THR A 478 -28.99 -21.98 -0.72
N LEU A 479 -28.79 -22.28 -2.01
CA LEU A 479 -29.79 -22.36 -3.08
C LEU A 479 -30.88 -23.41 -2.79
N GLN A 480 -32.16 -23.06 -3.02
CA GLN A 480 -33.12 -23.99 -3.61
C GLN A 480 -34.26 -23.28 -4.37
N CYS A 481 -34.43 -23.69 -5.62
CA CYS A 481 -35.43 -23.24 -6.59
C CYS A 481 -36.75 -24.00 -6.42
N LYS A 482 -37.90 -23.35 -6.68
CA LYS A 482 -39.08 -24.00 -7.29
C LYS A 482 -40.13 -23.02 -7.85
N SER A 483 -40.20 -23.03 -9.19
CA SER A 483 -41.39 -23.10 -10.06
C SER A 483 -42.71 -22.43 -9.67
N SER A 484 -43.24 -21.62 -10.61
CA SER A 484 -44.55 -21.90 -11.24
C SER A 484 -44.78 -21.00 -12.45
N SER A 485 -44.98 -21.64 -13.60
CA SER A 485 -45.54 -21.10 -14.83
C SER A 485 -47.03 -21.43 -14.89
N GLU A 486 -47.89 -20.48 -15.24
CA GLU A 486 -49.13 -20.79 -15.98
C GLU A 486 -49.68 -19.56 -16.73
N SER A 487 -50.15 -19.84 -17.93
CA SER A 487 -50.53 -18.97 -19.04
C SER A 487 -52.03 -18.66 -19.09
N ILE A 488 -52.41 -17.59 -19.81
CA ILE A 488 -53.62 -17.34 -20.67
C ILE A 488 -53.82 -15.80 -20.71
N GLY A 489 -54.09 -15.09 -21.81
CA GLY A 489 -54.43 -15.43 -23.18
C GLY A 489 -54.48 -14.16 -24.04
N SER A 490 -54.51 -14.36 -25.35
CA SER A 490 -54.35 -13.41 -26.44
C SER A 490 -55.59 -12.57 -26.76
N TYR A 491 -55.39 -11.37 -27.33
CA TYR A 491 -56.27 -10.79 -28.35
C TYR A 491 -55.45 -10.03 -29.41
N VAL A 492 -55.79 -10.30 -30.67
CA VAL A 492 -55.20 -9.81 -31.92
C VAL A 492 -55.94 -8.57 -32.41
N GLY A 493 -55.22 -7.61 -33.01
CA GLY A 493 -55.80 -6.47 -33.73
C GLY A 493 -54.80 -5.86 -34.73
N ASN A 494 -55.00 -6.19 -35.99
CA ASN A 494 -54.18 -5.90 -37.18
C ASN A 494 -54.48 -4.51 -37.79
N SER A 495 -53.51 -3.74 -38.30
CA SER A 495 -53.65 -3.02 -39.60
C SER A 495 -52.40 -2.23 -40.06
N LYS A 496 -51.78 -2.73 -41.15
CA LYS A 496 -51.32 -2.06 -42.39
C LYS A 496 -50.83 -0.58 -42.37
N ARG A 497 -49.60 -0.35 -42.88
CA ARG A 497 -49.27 0.20 -44.23
C ARG A 497 -47.83 0.74 -44.29
N THR A 498 -47.03 0.22 -45.23
CA THR A 498 -45.83 0.85 -45.82
C THR A 498 -46.27 1.80 -46.97
N PRO A 499 -45.41 2.41 -47.83
CA PRO A 499 -43.92 2.46 -47.92
C PRO A 499 -43.34 3.86 -48.29
N LYS A 500 -42.01 4.01 -48.38
CA LYS A 500 -41.25 4.35 -49.62
C LYS A 500 -39.84 4.91 -49.37
N HIS A 501 -38.88 4.31 -50.11
CA HIS A 501 -37.73 4.88 -50.86
C HIS A 501 -36.75 5.87 -50.19
N SER A 502 -35.45 5.91 -50.49
CA SER A 502 -34.57 5.19 -51.42
C SER A 502 -33.11 5.52 -51.07
N LYS A 503 -32.22 4.61 -51.48
CA LYS A 503 -30.75 4.63 -51.43
C LYS A 503 -30.12 5.89 -52.05
N THR A 504 -28.95 6.29 -51.56
CA THR A 504 -27.81 6.62 -52.44
C THR A 504 -26.46 6.36 -51.75
N LEU A 505 -25.60 5.63 -52.47
CA LEU A 505 -24.20 5.32 -52.22
C LEU A 505 -23.29 6.43 -52.76
N LEU A 506 -22.20 6.76 -52.07
CA LEU A 506 -20.87 7.22 -52.56
C LEU A 506 -20.00 7.33 -51.28
N GLY A 507 -18.78 6.81 -51.11
CA GLY A 507 -17.74 6.38 -52.05
C GLY A 507 -16.50 7.26 -51.88
N LYS A 508 -15.42 6.70 -51.29
CA LYS A 508 -14.01 7.19 -51.23
C LYS A 508 -13.73 8.38 -50.28
N THR A 509 -12.60 8.53 -49.56
CA THR A 509 -11.25 7.93 -49.63
C THR A 509 -10.45 8.24 -48.35
N LYS A 510 -9.44 7.39 -48.10
CA LYS A 510 -8.31 7.50 -47.13
C LYS A 510 -7.73 8.92 -46.94
N ASN A 511 -7.25 9.20 -45.73
CA ASN A 511 -5.85 9.59 -45.49
C ASN A 511 -5.45 9.38 -44.02
N GLN A 512 -4.24 8.86 -43.85
CA GLN A 512 -3.52 8.58 -42.61
C GLN A 512 -2.33 9.54 -42.58
N PRO A 513 -1.98 10.18 -41.45
CA PRO A 513 -0.68 10.81 -41.31
C PRO A 513 0.26 9.97 -40.43
N THR A 514 1.53 10.01 -40.82
CA THR A 514 2.72 9.60 -40.06
C THR A 514 2.84 10.31 -38.72
#